data_AF-A0A959JLA3-F1
#
_entry.id   AF-A0A959JLA3-F1
#
_cell.length_a   1.000
_cell.length_b   1.000
_cell.length_c   1.000
_cell.angle_alpha   90.00
_cell.angle_beta   90.00
_cell.angle_gamma   90.00
#
_symmetry.space_group_name_H-M   'P 1'
#
loop_
_entity.id
_entity.type
_entity.pdbx_description
1 polymer ?
#
loop_
_entity_poly.entity_id
_entity_poly.type
_entity_poly.pdbx_seq_one_letter_code
_entity_poly.pdbx_strand_id
1 'polypeptide(L)' 'MWDILKLMLIMIVVFGSAFFFINLRQIFKGGEFRGTCASNNPALRNQLGECTMCGKKVDTPCDLPDVKG' A
#
# COMPACT_ATOMS: atom_id res chain seq x y z
N MET A 1 -20.68 10.89 -28.50
CA MET A 1 -21.27 9.61 -28.04
C MET A 1 -20.17 8.61 -27.70
N TRP A 2 -19.42 8.13 -28.71
CA TRP A 2 -18.31 7.17 -28.54
C TRP A 2 -17.20 7.62 -27.58
N ASP A 3 -16.99 8.91 -27.43
CA ASP A 3 -15.86 9.46 -26.67
C ASP A 3 -16.05 9.30 -25.16
N ILE A 4 -17.29 9.29 -24.68
CA ILE A 4 -17.64 8.93 -23.29
C ILE A 4 -17.32 7.45 -23.05
N LEU A 5 -17.65 6.56 -23.99
CA LEU A 5 -17.33 5.13 -23.90
C LEU A 5 -15.82 4.88 -23.91
N LYS A 6 -15.04 5.60 -24.74
CA LYS A 6 -13.57 5.55 -24.74
C LYS A 6 -13.00 6.00 -23.39
N LEU A 7 -13.46 7.13 -22.86
CA LEU A 7 -13.01 7.65 -21.56
C LEU A 7 -13.34 6.69 -20.42
N MET A 8 -14.55 6.13 -20.39
CA MET A 8 -14.96 5.13 -19.41
C MET A 8 -14.07 3.88 -19.45
N LEU A 9 -13.75 3.38 -20.65
CA LEU A 9 -12.88 2.22 -20.83
C LEU A 9 -11.44 2.51 -20.38
N ILE A 10 -10.89 3.68 -20.71
CA ILE A 10 -9.57 4.12 -20.24
C ILE A 10 -9.53 4.16 -18.71
N MET A 11 -10.55 4.75 -18.07
CA MET A 11 -10.62 4.83 -16.61
C MET A 11 -10.65 3.43 -15.96
N ILE A 12 -11.48 2.52 -16.46
CA ILE A 12 -11.55 1.13 -15.97
C ILE A 12 -10.19 0.43 -16.10
N VAL A 13 -9.51 0.57 -17.24
CA VAL A 13 -8.18 -0.01 -17.47
C VAL A 13 -7.14 0.58 -16.52
N VAL A 14 -7.10 1.91 -16.34
CA VAL A 14 -6.14 2.58 -15.46
C VAL A 14 -6.35 2.16 -14.00
N PHE A 15 -7.57 2.26 -13.47
CA PHE A 15 -7.85 1.84 -12.08
C PHE A 15 -7.66 0.34 -11.86
N GLY A 16 -8.12 -0.51 -12.79
CA GLY A 16 -7.90 -1.95 -12.73
C GLY A 16 -6.42 -2.33 -12.72
N SER A 17 -5.61 -1.64 -13.54
CA SER A 17 -4.16 -1.85 -13.55
C SER A 17 -3.50 -1.46 -12.22
N ALA A 18 -3.96 -0.41 -11.54
CA ALA A 18 -3.43 -0.02 -10.24
C ALA A 18 -3.59 -1.12 -9.18
N PHE A 19 -4.76 -1.78 -9.12
CA PHE A 19 -4.97 -2.93 -8.24
C PHE A 19 -4.07 -4.13 -8.59
N PHE A 20 -3.86 -4.39 -9.88
CA PHE A 20 -2.90 -5.42 -10.34
C PHE A 20 -1.47 -5.08 -9.90
N PHE A 21 -1.01 -3.84 -10.09
CA PHE A 21 0.34 -3.40 -9.72
C PHE A 21 0.60 -3.48 -8.21
N ILE A 22 -0.37 -3.13 -7.37
CA ILE A 22 -0.26 -3.23 -5.89
C ILE A 22 -0.05 -4.70 -5.45
N ASN A 23 -0.59 -5.68 -6.17
CA ASN A 23 -0.59 -7.09 -5.79
C ASN A 23 0.50 -7.94 -6.47
N LEU A 24 1.40 -7.35 -7.28
CA LEU A 24 2.44 -8.09 -8.01
C LEU A 24 3.31 -8.98 -7.11
N ARG A 25 3.64 -8.54 -5.88
CA ARG A 25 4.42 -9.34 -4.92
C ARG A 25 3.71 -10.64 -4.55
N GLN A 26 2.40 -10.61 -4.39
CA GLN A 26 1.60 -11.77 -4.01
C GLN A 26 1.43 -12.71 -5.22
N ILE A 27 1.11 -12.15 -6.40
CA ILE A 27 0.89 -12.92 -7.64
C ILE A 27 2.18 -13.59 -8.13
N PHE A 28 3.30 -12.87 -8.19
CA PHE A 28 4.55 -13.35 -8.83
C PHE A 28 5.59 -13.93 -7.86
N LYS A 29 5.51 -13.62 -6.55
CA LYS A 29 6.46 -14.11 -5.55
C LYS A 29 5.82 -14.91 -4.42
N GLY A 30 4.49 -15.10 -4.41
CA GLY A 30 3.78 -15.87 -3.38
C GLY A 30 3.94 -15.32 -1.96
N GLY A 31 4.36 -14.06 -1.81
CA GLY A 31 4.64 -13.46 -0.51
C GLY A 31 3.47 -12.63 0.03
N GLU A 32 3.29 -12.69 1.35
CA GLU A 32 2.32 -11.89 2.12
C GLU A 32 2.32 -10.40 1.73
N PHE A 33 1.14 -9.79 1.68
CA PHE A 33 0.97 -8.36 1.46
C PHE A 33 1.38 -7.58 2.72
N ARG A 34 2.51 -6.88 2.66
CA ARG A 34 3.14 -6.20 3.82
C ARG A 34 2.47 -4.88 4.25
N GLY A 35 1.27 -4.57 3.74
CA GLY A 35 0.60 -3.28 3.99
C GLY A 35 1.21 -2.12 3.18
N THR A 36 0.48 -1.00 3.13
CA THR A 36 0.93 0.22 2.43
C THR A 36 1.80 1.10 3.34
N CYS A 37 1.91 2.39 3.07
CA CYS A 37 2.58 3.35 3.96
C CYS A 37 1.74 3.72 5.21
N ALA A 38 0.42 3.50 5.18
CA ALA A 38 -0.49 4.16 6.13
C ALA A 38 -0.72 3.41 7.46
N SER A 39 -0.69 2.08 7.48
CA SER A 39 -1.15 1.27 8.63
C SER A 39 -0.24 1.25 9.90
N ASN A 40 0.98 0.66 9.93
CA ASN A 40 2.13 0.89 10.87
C ASN A 40 2.59 2.38 10.93
N ASN A 41 1.80 3.37 10.52
CA ASN A 41 2.02 4.69 11.11
C ASN A 41 1.80 4.48 12.62
N PRO A 42 2.80 4.69 13.51
CA PRO A 42 2.67 4.28 14.91
C PRO A 42 1.48 4.95 15.64
N ALA A 43 1.03 6.11 15.18
CA ALA A 43 -0.19 6.76 15.66
C ALA A 43 -1.49 6.06 15.21
N LEU A 44 -1.48 5.39 14.06
CA LEU A 44 -2.61 4.68 13.46
C LEU A 44 -2.56 3.17 13.69
N ARG A 45 -1.41 2.58 14.00
CA ARG A 45 -1.24 1.11 14.15
C ARG A 45 -2.20 0.50 15.17
N ASN A 46 -2.39 1.20 16.29
CA ASN A 46 -3.28 0.79 17.37
C ASN A 46 -4.77 0.97 17.03
N GLN A 47 -5.09 1.65 15.92
CA GLN A 47 -6.46 1.84 15.41
C GLN A 47 -6.73 1.02 14.12
N LEU A 48 -5.70 0.67 13.34
CA LEU A 48 -5.81 0.21 11.95
C LEU A 48 -4.86 -0.94 11.50
N GLY A 49 -3.89 -1.41 12.31
CA GLY A 49 -2.97 -2.52 11.94
C GLY A 49 -1.67 -2.09 11.23
N GLU A 50 -0.96 -3.02 10.54
CA GLU A 50 0.47 -2.89 10.17
C GLU A 50 0.83 -2.42 8.73
N CYS A 51 2.06 -1.90 8.50
CA CYS A 51 2.52 -1.24 7.26
C CYS A 51 4.06 -1.02 7.19
N THR A 52 4.56 -0.13 6.32
CA THR A 52 5.95 -0.16 5.84
C THR A 52 6.74 1.16 5.75
N MET A 53 6.29 2.31 6.29
CA MET A 53 7.09 3.57 6.20
C MET A 53 8.34 3.64 7.10
N CYS A 54 8.37 2.96 8.24
CA CYS A 54 9.41 3.13 9.28
C CYS A 54 10.78 2.50 8.93
N GLY A 55 10.91 1.78 7.80
CA GLY A 55 12.19 1.17 7.40
C GLY A 55 12.69 0.01 8.27
N LYS A 56 11.84 -0.55 9.15
CA LYS A 56 12.21 -1.69 10.00
C LYS A 56 12.25 -3.03 9.23
N LYS A 57 13.12 -3.93 9.71
CA LYS A 57 13.14 -5.34 9.27
C LYS A 57 11.81 -6.01 9.63
N VAL A 58 11.45 -7.06 8.88
CA VAL A 58 10.12 -7.67 8.84
C VAL A 58 9.57 -8.03 10.23
N ASP A 59 10.45 -8.36 11.18
CA ASP A 59 10.12 -8.92 12.49
C ASP A 59 10.19 -7.90 13.65
N THR A 60 10.13 -6.59 13.40
CA THR A 60 10.25 -5.57 14.47
C THR A 60 9.20 -4.46 14.42
N PRO A 61 8.55 -4.09 15.55
CA PRO A 61 7.48 -3.10 15.60
C PRO A 61 8.02 -1.67 15.44
N CYS A 62 7.26 -0.74 14.85
CA CYS A 62 7.73 0.63 14.60
C CYS A 62 7.89 1.46 15.88
N ASP A 63 9.11 1.87 16.20
CA ASP A 63 9.42 2.82 17.29
C ASP A 63 9.57 4.24 16.72
N LEU A 64 9.19 5.26 17.50
CA LEU A 64 9.54 6.64 17.19
C LEU A 64 11.00 6.90 17.61
N PRO A 65 11.82 7.60 16.80
CA PRO A 65 13.16 8.00 17.21
C PRO A 65 13.08 9.11 18.28
N ASP A 66 13.96 9.03 19.29
CA ASP A 66 14.14 10.08 20.29
C ASP A 66 14.67 11.38 19.63
N VAL A 67 13.75 12.24 19.21
CA VAL A 67 14.06 13.63 18.86
C VAL A 67 14.42 14.42 20.11
N LYS A 68 15.71 14.38 20.46
CA LYS A 68 16.31 15.34 21.40
C LYS A 68 16.26 16.73 20.77
N GLY A 69 15.31 17.54 21.24
CA GLY A 69 15.38 19.00 21.16
C GLY A 69 16.38 19.56 22.16
#